data_AF-A0A7C9A2Q9-F1
#
_entry.id   AF-A0A7C9A2Q9-F1
#
_cell.length_a   1.000
_cell.length_b   1.000
_cell.length_c   1.000
_cell.angle_alpha   90.00
_cell.angle_beta   90.00
_cell.angle_gamma   90.00
#
_symmetry.space_group_name_H-M   'P 1'
#
loop_
_entity.id
_entity.type
_entity.pdbx_description
1 polymer ?
#
loop_
_entity_poly.entity_id
_entity_poly.type
_entity_poly.pdbx_seq_one_letter_code
_entity_poly.pdbx_strand_id
1 'polypeptide(L)'
;SNKFRVTSLLNKMMKESSSGDDTGGVSIESIKASIKQKSDCVEELKRTDSNTEALIAAVQDLNKMKELASNLEEKEKQKERSKDTALVKAAKVNFSDDYFSCQTFLTVSGRLHLESYACALGNVYSFGPRFRAETSQSLRQVSEMWMVEA
;
A
#
# COMPACT_ATOMS: atom_id res chain seq x y z
N SER A 1 10.96 -7.72 14.71
CA SER A 1 11.37 -6.41 15.23
C SER A 1 11.45 -5.44 14.08
N ASN A 2 10.71 -4.34 14.15
CA ASN A 2 10.67 -3.32 13.09
C ASN A 2 11.94 -2.48 13.11
N LYS A 3 12.41 -2.03 11.95
CA LYS A 3 13.63 -1.22 11.79
C LYS A 3 13.43 -0.16 10.72
N PHE A 4 13.96 1.05 10.94
CA PHE A 4 14.00 2.07 9.89
C PHE A 4 15.10 1.71 8.89
N ARG A 5 14.70 1.50 7.63
CA ARG A 5 15.61 1.16 6.52
C ARG A 5 15.99 2.44 5.78
N VAL A 6 17.28 2.56 5.43
CA VAL A 6 17.80 3.62 4.56
C VAL A 6 17.92 3.05 3.15
N THR A 7 17.31 3.71 2.16
CA THR A 7 17.40 3.27 0.76
C THR A 7 17.22 4.44 -0.20
N SER A 8 17.93 4.38 -1.32
CA SER A 8 17.83 5.32 -2.45
C SER A 8 16.89 4.82 -3.56
N LEU A 9 16.46 3.55 -3.49
CA LEU A 9 15.72 2.86 -4.55
C LEU A 9 14.22 3.23 -4.61
N LEU A 10 13.73 4.09 -3.72
CA LEU A 10 12.31 4.44 -3.64
C LEU A 10 11.78 5.04 -4.95
N ASN A 11 12.55 5.97 -5.55
CA ASN A 11 12.18 6.62 -6.81
C ASN A 11 12.15 5.62 -7.99
N LYS A 12 13.04 4.63 -7.98
CA LYS A 12 13.10 3.58 -9.00
C LYS A 12 11.87 2.67 -8.92
N MET A 13 11.49 2.26 -7.71
CA MET A 13 10.27 1.47 -7.48
C MET A 13 8.99 2.23 -7.85
N MET A 14 8.89 3.53 -7.55
CA MET A 14 7.72 4.33 -7.94
C MET A 14 7.60 4.47 -9.46
N LYS A 15 8.72 4.65 -10.17
CA LYS A 15 8.73 4.77 -11.64
C LYS A 15 8.37 3.47 -12.36
N GLU A 16 8.77 2.32 -11.82
CA GLU A 16 8.40 1.00 -12.38
C GLU A 16 6.92 0.66 -12.16
N SER A 17 6.28 1.25 -11.15
CA SER A 17 4.86 1.02 -10.85
C SER A 17 3.87 1.81 -11.72
N SER A 18 4.33 2.84 -12.45
CA SER A 18 3.49 3.68 -13.32
C SER A 18 3.50 3.30 -14.80
N SER A 19 4.33 2.33 -15.22
CA SER A 19 4.46 1.90 -16.62
C SER A 19 3.79 0.56 -16.94
N GLY A 20 2.83 0.10 -16.13
CA GLY A 20 2.30 -1.26 -16.21
C GLY A 20 0.79 -1.40 -16.07
N ASP A 21 0.00 -0.45 -16.55
CA ASP A 21 -1.46 -0.58 -16.60
C ASP A 21 -1.93 -0.68 -18.06
N ASP A 22 -1.58 -1.78 -18.70
CA ASP A 22 -2.20 -2.22 -19.94
C ASP A 22 -2.76 -3.63 -19.73
N THR A 23 -3.76 -3.70 -18.85
CA THR A 23 -4.66 -4.85 -18.77
C THR A 23 -6.06 -4.34 -19.04
N GLY A 24 -6.63 -4.75 -20.17
CA GLY A 24 -7.96 -4.38 -20.69
C GLY A 24 -9.12 -4.82 -19.80
N GLY A 25 -9.14 -4.32 -18.56
CA GLY A 25 -10.29 -4.33 -17.68
C GLY A 25 -11.24 -3.22 -18.10
N VAL A 26 -12.50 -3.57 -18.33
CA VAL A 26 -13.58 -2.60 -18.53
C VAL A 26 -13.55 -1.61 -17.36
N SER A 27 -13.29 -0.33 -17.65
CA SER A 27 -13.24 0.73 -16.63
C SER A 27 -14.54 0.74 -15.80
N ILE A 28 -14.42 0.84 -14.48
CA ILE A 28 -15.54 0.93 -13.52
C ILE A 28 -16.53 2.03 -13.96
N GLU A 29 -16.01 3.11 -14.55
CA GLU A 29 -16.79 4.22 -15.08
C GLU A 29 -17.69 3.78 -16.24
N SER A 30 -17.19 2.92 -17.13
CA SER A 30 -17.97 2.32 -18.23
C SER A 30 -19.07 1.40 -17.70
N ILE A 31 -18.82 0.67 -16.61
CA ILE A 31 -19.81 -0.20 -15.95
C ILE A 31 -20.92 0.64 -15.31
N LYS A 32 -20.56 1.73 -14.61
CA LYS A 32 -21.53 2.66 -13.99
C LYS A 32 -22.39 3.37 -15.04
N ALA A 33 -21.80 3.78 -16.17
CA ALA A 33 -22.54 4.34 -17.30
C ALA A 33 -23.55 3.33 -17.89
N SER A 34 -23.14 2.07 -18.04
CA SER A 34 -24.01 1.00 -18.55
C SER A 34 -25.17 0.65 -17.60
N ILE A 35 -24.94 0.70 -16.29
CA ILE A 35 -26.00 0.50 -15.28
C ILE A 35 -27.04 1.62 -15.35
N LYS A 36 -26.59 2.88 -15.50
CA LYS A 36 -27.48 4.04 -15.64
C LYS A 36 -28.35 3.93 -16.89
N GLN A 37 -27.76 3.57 -18.03
CA GLN A 37 -28.52 3.37 -19.26
C GLN A 37 -29.58 2.26 -19.13
N LYS A 38 -29.23 1.14 -18.49
CA LYS A 38 -30.21 0.06 -18.25
C LYS A 38 -31.30 0.45 -17.23
N SER A 39 -31.02 1.29 -16.23
CA SER A 39 -32.07 1.80 -15.35
C SER A 39 -33.05 2.70 -16.09
N ASP A 40 -32.55 3.52 -17.02
CA ASP A 40 -33.40 4.38 -17.84
C ASP A 40 -34.31 3.55 -18.75
N CYS A 41 -33.79 2.48 -19.38
CA CYS A 41 -34.60 1.54 -20.16
C CYS A 41 -35.68 0.82 -19.32
N VAL A 42 -35.39 0.46 -18.07
CA VAL A 42 -36.40 -0.15 -17.18
C VAL A 42 -37.52 0.85 -16.84
N GLU A 43 -37.20 2.12 -16.65
CA GLU A 43 -38.19 3.17 -16.41
C GLU A 43 -39.04 3.49 -17.66
N GLU A 44 -38.47 3.38 -18.86
CA GLU A 44 -39.23 3.48 -20.11
C GLU A 44 -40.20 2.31 -20.29
N LEU A 45 -39.73 1.08 -20.04
CA LEU A 45 -40.57 -0.13 -20.15
C LEU A 45 -41.75 -0.11 -19.17
N LYS A 46 -41.58 0.46 -17.98
CA LYS A 46 -42.65 0.72 -17.00
C LYS A 46 -43.71 1.71 -17.49
N ARG A 47 -43.34 2.67 -18.34
CA ARG A 47 -44.26 3.70 -18.86
C ARG A 47 -45.10 3.22 -20.04
N THR A 48 -44.60 2.27 -20.81
CA THR A 48 -45.23 1.79 -22.06
C THR A 48 -46.24 0.64 -21.88
N ASP A 49 -46.54 0.19 -20.65
CA ASP A 49 -47.32 -1.04 -20.38
C ASP A 49 -46.85 -2.24 -21.23
N SER A 50 -45.53 -2.30 -21.48
CA SER A 50 -44.90 -3.32 -22.31
C SER A 50 -44.99 -4.70 -21.65
N ASN A 51 -44.82 -5.77 -22.44
CA ASN A 51 -44.91 -7.16 -22.01
C ASN A 51 -44.33 -7.38 -20.60
N THR A 52 -45.15 -7.88 -19.68
CA THR A 52 -44.80 -8.08 -18.26
C THR A 52 -43.54 -8.95 -18.09
N GLU A 53 -43.34 -9.90 -18.99
CA GLU A 53 -42.15 -10.76 -19.07
C GLU A 53 -40.86 -9.97 -19.40
N ALA A 54 -40.93 -9.02 -20.33
CA ALA A 54 -39.78 -8.18 -20.70
C ALA A 54 -39.35 -7.27 -19.55
N LEU A 55 -40.31 -6.78 -18.76
CA LEU A 55 -40.04 -5.97 -17.57
C LEU A 55 -39.36 -6.79 -16.47
N ILE A 56 -39.81 -8.02 -16.24
CA ILE A 56 -39.19 -8.95 -15.26
C ILE A 56 -37.75 -9.28 -15.68
N ALA A 57 -37.52 -9.58 -16.96
CA ALA A 57 -36.18 -9.87 -17.48
C ALA A 57 -35.24 -8.66 -17.34
N ALA A 58 -35.70 -7.45 -17.68
CA ALA A 58 -34.88 -6.24 -17.58
C ALA A 58 -34.52 -5.90 -16.12
N VAL A 59 -35.44 -6.10 -15.17
CA VAL A 59 -35.17 -5.91 -13.73
C VAL A 59 -34.17 -6.94 -13.20
N GLN A 60 -34.28 -8.21 -13.62
CA GLN A 60 -33.33 -9.26 -13.25
C GLN A 60 -31.92 -8.96 -13.76
N ASP A 61 -31.79 -8.52 -15.01
CA ASP A 61 -30.53 -8.12 -15.62
C ASP A 61 -29.87 -6.94 -14.89
N LEU A 62 -30.66 -5.94 -14.52
CA LEU A 62 -30.19 -4.77 -13.77
C LEU A 62 -29.64 -5.20 -12.40
N ASN A 63 -30.37 -6.05 -11.68
CA ASN A 63 -29.95 -6.56 -10.38
C ASN A 63 -28.65 -7.38 -10.47
N LYS A 64 -28.53 -8.25 -11.49
CA LYS A 64 -27.31 -9.02 -11.73
C LYS A 64 -26.11 -8.12 -12.03
N MET A 65 -26.29 -7.06 -12.83
CA MET A 65 -25.22 -6.10 -13.10
C MET A 65 -24.80 -5.30 -11.86
N LYS A 66 -25.75 -4.90 -11.01
CA LYS A 66 -25.44 -4.24 -9.73
C LYS A 66 -24.64 -5.14 -8.78
N GLU A 67 -24.98 -6.42 -8.69
CA GLU A 67 -24.26 -7.40 -7.88
C GLU A 67 -22.82 -7.60 -8.38
N LEU A 68 -22.64 -7.70 -9.70
CA LEU A 68 -21.30 -7.78 -10.30
C LEU A 68 -20.46 -6.52 -10.03
N ALA A 69 -21.07 -5.33 -10.10
CA ALA A 69 -20.40 -4.08 -9.77
C ALA A 69 -19.96 -4.02 -8.30
N SER A 70 -20.82 -4.44 -7.37
CA SER A 70 -20.47 -4.53 -5.94
C SER A 70 -19.28 -5.47 -5.70
N ASN A 71 -19.30 -6.65 -6.33
CA ASN A 71 -18.22 -7.62 -6.23
C ASN A 71 -16.89 -7.12 -6.81
N LEU A 72 -16.93 -6.30 -7.87
CA LEU A 72 -15.74 -5.68 -8.45
C LEU A 72 -15.18 -4.57 -7.56
N GLU A 73 -16.04 -3.68 -7.04
CA GLU A 73 -15.63 -2.63 -6.10
C GLU A 73 -15.04 -3.23 -4.81
N GLU A 74 -15.58 -4.35 -4.32
CA GLU A 74 -15.02 -5.07 -3.17
C GLU A 74 -13.67 -5.70 -3.49
N LYS A 75 -13.50 -6.32 -4.67
CA LYS A 75 -12.22 -6.86 -5.12
C LYS A 75 -11.17 -5.77 -5.29
N GLU A 76 -11.55 -4.59 -5.75
CA GLU A 76 -10.65 -3.44 -5.86
C GLU A 76 -10.26 -2.90 -4.49
N LYS A 77 -11.20 -2.71 -3.56
CA LYS A 77 -10.88 -2.32 -2.17
C LYS A 77 -9.98 -3.33 -1.48
N GLN A 78 -10.16 -4.63 -1.73
CA GLN A 78 -9.27 -5.67 -1.25
C GLN A 78 -7.91 -5.63 -1.94
N LYS A 79 -7.86 -5.37 -3.25
CA LYS A 79 -6.63 -5.21 -4.02
C LYS A 79 -5.85 -3.96 -3.61
N GLU A 80 -6.51 -2.87 -3.26
CA GLU A 80 -5.89 -1.65 -2.71
C GLU A 80 -5.34 -1.88 -1.30
N ARG A 81 -6.14 -2.45 -0.38
CA ARG A 81 -5.66 -2.84 0.96
C ARG A 81 -4.49 -3.82 0.91
N SER A 82 -4.51 -4.74 -0.05
CA SER A 82 -3.42 -5.68 -0.26
C SER A 82 -2.26 -5.09 -1.05
N LYS A 83 -2.44 -4.07 -1.90
CA LYS A 83 -1.34 -3.32 -2.56
C LYS A 83 -0.51 -2.56 -1.53
N ASP A 84 -1.14 -1.88 -0.59
CA ASP A 84 -0.45 -1.12 0.46
C ASP A 84 0.36 -2.03 1.40
N THR A 85 -0.14 -3.25 1.64
CA THR A 85 0.58 -4.27 2.43
C THR A 85 1.54 -5.14 1.60
N ALA A 86 1.33 -5.30 0.29
CA ALA A 86 2.19 -6.08 -0.62
C ALA A 86 3.36 -5.27 -1.20
N LEU A 87 3.23 -3.95 -1.36
CA LEU A 87 4.35 -3.06 -1.71
C LEU A 87 5.49 -3.15 -0.66
N VAL A 88 5.16 -3.52 0.57
CA VAL A 88 6.11 -3.73 1.67
C VAL A 88 6.49 -5.22 1.84
N LYS A 89 5.66 -6.16 1.39
CA LYS A 89 5.97 -7.60 1.46
C LYS A 89 6.70 -8.08 0.21
N ALA A 90 8.03 -8.09 0.35
CA ALA A 90 8.94 -9.03 -0.31
C ALA A 90 8.94 -9.03 -1.85
N ALA A 91 8.89 -7.87 -2.50
CA ALA A 91 9.73 -7.72 -3.68
C ALA A 91 11.17 -7.96 -3.22
N LYS A 92 11.86 -8.95 -3.78
CA LYS A 92 13.28 -9.22 -3.51
C LYS A 92 14.08 -8.07 -4.12
N VAL A 93 14.13 -6.94 -3.41
CA VAL A 93 14.84 -5.74 -3.84
C VAL A 93 16.32 -6.08 -3.88
N ASN A 94 16.93 -5.97 -5.06
CA ASN A 94 18.38 -6.11 -5.20
C ASN A 94 19.04 -4.87 -4.61
N PHE A 95 19.63 -5.02 -3.42
CA PHE A 95 20.30 -3.92 -2.72
C PHE A 95 21.70 -3.61 -3.26
N SER A 96 22.20 -4.38 -4.23
CA SER A 96 23.48 -4.10 -4.89
C SER A 96 23.49 -2.73 -5.57
N ASP A 97 22.35 -2.31 -6.11
CA ASP A 97 22.15 -1.01 -6.76
C ASP A 97 21.83 0.12 -5.75
N ASP A 98 21.68 -0.20 -4.46
CA ASP A 98 21.44 0.82 -3.43
C ASP A 98 22.75 1.54 -3.05
N TYR A 99 22.65 2.71 -2.43
CA TYR A 99 23.80 3.58 -2.16
C TYR A 99 24.93 2.89 -1.38
N PHE A 100 24.58 2.06 -0.39
CA PHE A 100 25.54 1.30 0.42
C PHE A 100 25.82 -0.10 -0.12
N SER A 101 25.25 -0.45 -1.28
CA SER A 101 25.31 -1.77 -1.93
C SER A 101 24.92 -2.96 -1.02
N CYS A 102 24.27 -2.68 0.10
CA CYS A 102 23.83 -3.63 1.10
C CYS A 102 22.61 -3.09 1.84
N GLN A 103 21.96 -3.94 2.62
CA GLN A 103 20.81 -3.52 3.39
C GLN A 103 21.24 -2.69 4.61
N THR A 104 20.85 -1.42 4.64
CA THR A 104 21.27 -0.48 5.70
C THR A 104 20.08 0.02 6.53
N PHE A 105 20.32 0.26 7.81
CA PHE A 105 19.30 0.64 8.79
C PHE A 105 19.80 1.74 9.72
N LEU A 106 18.88 2.51 10.29
CA LEU A 106 19.19 3.44 11.37
C LEU A 106 19.41 2.69 12.68
N THR A 107 20.43 3.09 13.44
CA THR A 107 20.82 2.40 14.66
C THR A 107 19.96 2.79 15.88
N VAL A 108 19.70 1.80 16.73
CA VAL A 108 19.09 1.99 18.05
C VAL A 108 20.11 2.32 19.13
N SER A 109 21.39 1.96 18.93
CA SER A 109 22.47 2.11 19.91
C SER A 109 23.85 2.02 19.23
N GLY A 110 24.81 2.80 19.72
CA GLY A 110 26.21 2.78 19.29
C GLY A 110 27.10 1.86 20.14
N ARG A 111 26.56 1.21 21.19
CA ARG A 111 27.36 0.49 22.20
C ARG A 111 28.35 -0.52 21.62
N LEU A 112 27.93 -1.31 20.63
CA LEU A 112 28.82 -2.29 19.97
C LEU A 112 30.06 -1.62 19.32
N HIS A 113 29.88 -0.45 18.71
CA HIS A 113 31.00 0.30 18.16
C HIS A 113 31.87 0.89 19.27
N LEU A 114 31.24 1.39 20.35
CA LEU A 114 31.97 1.90 21.52
C LEU A 114 32.82 0.83 22.19
N GLU A 115 32.35 -0.41 22.30
CA GLU A 115 33.13 -1.51 22.87
C GLU A 115 34.45 -1.71 22.12
N SER A 116 34.41 -1.66 20.78
CA SER A 116 35.62 -1.75 19.95
C SER A 116 36.55 -0.57 20.16
N TYR A 117 36.02 0.66 20.24
CA TYR A 117 36.83 1.84 20.53
C TYR A 117 37.39 1.83 21.96
N ALA A 118 36.65 1.33 22.93
CA ALA A 118 37.09 1.23 24.32
C ALA A 118 38.29 0.29 24.47
N CYS A 119 38.34 -0.80 23.69
CA CYS A 119 39.51 -1.68 23.65
C CYS A 119 40.80 -0.97 23.20
N ALA A 120 40.70 0.06 22.36
CA ALA A 120 41.84 0.78 21.82
C ALA A 120 42.15 2.09 22.56
N LEU A 121 41.12 2.81 23.01
CA LEU A 121 41.21 4.17 23.55
C LEU A 121 40.90 4.24 25.05
N GLY A 122 40.39 3.15 25.65
CA GLY A 122 39.95 3.12 27.05
C GLY A 122 38.56 3.73 27.22
N ASN A 123 38.48 4.93 27.76
CA ASN A 123 37.21 5.57 28.07
C ASN A 123 36.67 6.35 26.86
N VAL A 124 35.54 5.92 26.32
CA VAL A 124 34.89 6.55 25.16
C VAL A 124 33.43 6.84 25.46
N TYR A 125 32.88 7.88 24.83
CA TYR A 125 31.45 8.16 24.86
C TYR A 125 30.98 8.55 23.45
N SER A 126 29.69 8.34 23.18
CA SER A 126 29.03 8.88 22.00
C SER A 126 27.81 9.69 22.38
N PHE A 127 27.59 10.74 21.63
CA PHE A 127 26.42 11.57 21.69
C PHE A 127 25.85 11.70 20.29
N GLY A 128 24.60 11.28 20.10
CA GLY A 128 23.97 11.40 18.80
C GLY A 128 22.57 10.82 18.75
N PRO A 129 21.89 10.97 17.61
CA PRO A 129 20.54 10.48 17.41
C PRO A 129 20.51 8.95 17.37
N ARG A 130 19.38 8.39 17.82
CA ARG A 130 19.04 6.97 17.85
C ARG A 130 17.59 6.80 17.43
N PHE A 131 17.31 5.71 16.73
CA PHE A 131 16.01 5.54 16.09
C PHE A 131 15.35 4.23 16.49
N ARG A 132 14.07 4.28 16.88
CA ARG A 132 13.26 3.10 17.23
C ARG A 132 12.00 3.05 16.38
N ALA A 133 11.87 1.99 15.60
CA ALA A 133 10.71 1.76 14.75
C ALA A 133 9.60 1.02 15.50
N GLU A 134 9.19 1.55 16.66
CA GLU A 134 8.09 0.98 17.43
C GLU A 134 6.74 1.45 16.87
N THR A 135 5.78 0.54 16.70
CA THR A 135 4.42 0.86 16.23
C THR A 135 3.48 1.28 17.35
N SER A 136 3.90 1.12 18.62
CA SER A 136 3.13 1.54 19.78
C SER A 136 3.30 3.03 20.04
N GLN A 137 2.19 3.75 20.07
CA GLN A 137 2.17 5.18 20.36
C GLN A 137 1.88 5.38 21.85
N SER A 138 2.93 5.35 22.68
CA SER A 138 2.84 5.85 24.05
C SER A 138 3.50 7.23 24.14
N LEU A 139 3.03 8.09 25.05
CA LEU A 139 3.55 9.46 25.22
C LEU A 139 5.05 9.52 25.55
N ARG A 140 5.65 8.42 25.97
CA ARG A 140 7.08 8.33 26.35
C ARG A 140 7.95 7.68 25.27
N GLN A 141 7.36 7.11 24.22
CA GLN A 141 8.09 6.48 23.13
C GLN A 141 8.22 7.47 21.98
N VAL A 142 9.47 7.72 21.57
CA VAL A 142 9.77 8.59 20.43
C VAL A 142 10.58 7.80 19.41
N SER A 143 10.26 8.00 18.14
CA SER A 143 10.95 7.33 17.03
C SER A 143 12.38 7.80 16.85
N GLU A 144 12.69 9.04 17.24
CA GLU A 144 14.01 9.65 17.24
C GLU A 144 14.31 10.22 18.63
N MET A 145 15.47 9.88 19.17
CA MET A 145 15.94 10.39 20.46
C MET A 145 17.44 10.64 20.43
N TRP A 146 17.90 11.64 21.18
CA TRP A 146 19.33 11.86 21.39
C TRP A 146 19.78 11.08 22.62
N MET A 147 20.78 10.22 22.45
CA MET A 147 21.32 9.43 23.55
C MET A 147 22.80 9.77 23.78
N VAL A 148 23.18 9.82 25.06
CA VAL A 148 24.56 9.73 25.51
C VAL A 148 24.82 8.29 25.91
N GLU A 149 25.84 7.66 25.34
CA GLU A 149 26.28 6.31 25.68
C GLU A 149 27.77 6.37 26.02
N ALA A 150 28.19 5.71 27.10
CA ALA A 150 29.57 5.61 27.58
C ALA A 150 29.87 4.16 27.99
#